data_AF-X1VWM1-F1
#
_entry.id   AF-X1VWM1-F1
#
_cell.length_a   1.000
_cell.length_b   1.000
_cell.length_c   1.000
_cell.angle_alpha   90.00
_cell.angle_beta   90.00
_cell.angle_gamma   90.00
#
_symmetry.space_group_name_H-M   'P 1'
#
loop_
_entity.id
_entity.type
_entity.pdbx_description
1 polymer ?
#
loop_
_entity_poly.entity_id
_entity_poly.type
_entity_poly.pdbx_seq_one_letter_code
_entity_poly.pdbx_strand_id
1 'polypeptide(L)'
;SNVDDGFLHKQFLSDLYFADIYKENGEFEDWDSNGNGIFAEWSSDSNSPDDVMDLKPDVSVGRLPCRNKGEVIAIVEKIIDYENDVYGQSWFNNILLIGGDTNPGVGEPFPYEGEVDCEWVLRYLDGFDATRLYISDGTLTGPDDFIPAFNNGNGFVYYAGHGWQYRMGTYAPDDNELLFFMHNDYVPQLNNENMCPVMV
;
A
#
# COMPACT_ATOMS: atom_id res chain seq x y z
N SER A 1 -17.19 4.04 5.67
CA SER A 1 -17.05 5.35 6.33
C SER A 1 -17.72 6.41 5.50
N ASN A 2 -18.49 7.28 6.15
CA ASN A 2 -19.13 8.44 5.53
C ASN A 2 -18.21 9.64 5.77
N VAL A 3 -17.48 10.05 4.74
CA VAL A 3 -16.52 11.14 4.77
C VAL A 3 -16.97 12.21 3.80
N ASP A 4 -17.90 13.07 4.23
CA ASP A 4 -18.26 14.27 3.47
C ASP A 4 -17.35 15.43 3.87
N ASP A 5 -16.05 15.22 3.86
CA ASP A 5 -15.00 16.17 4.31
C ASP A 5 -14.67 17.28 3.28
N GLY A 6 -15.48 17.39 2.22
CA GLY A 6 -15.29 18.35 1.13
C GLY A 6 -14.32 17.89 0.02
N PHE A 7 -13.77 16.66 0.09
CA PHE A 7 -12.99 16.07 -0.99
C PHE A 7 -13.85 15.25 -1.98
N LEU A 8 -13.19 14.63 -2.97
CA LEU A 8 -13.84 14.02 -4.13
C LEU A 8 -14.64 12.74 -3.80
N HIS A 9 -14.27 12.04 -2.73
CA HIS A 9 -14.88 10.78 -2.33
C HIS A 9 -15.67 10.95 -1.02
N LYS A 10 -17.00 10.87 -1.12
CA LYS A 10 -17.89 11.00 0.04
C LYS A 10 -17.95 9.76 0.94
N GLN A 11 -17.55 8.61 0.41
CA GLN A 11 -17.64 7.32 1.07
C GLN A 11 -16.54 6.39 0.58
N PHE A 12 -16.02 5.56 1.48
CA PHE A 12 -15.16 4.43 1.14
C PHE A 12 -15.46 3.21 2.01
N LEU A 13 -15.15 2.03 1.46
CA LEU A 13 -15.22 0.77 2.19
C LEU A 13 -14.02 0.65 3.12
N SER A 14 -14.26 0.24 4.36
CA SER A 14 -13.23 0.01 5.36
C SER A 14 -13.51 -1.29 6.09
N ASP A 15 -12.45 -2.03 6.38
CA ASP A 15 -12.51 -3.23 7.23
C ASP A 15 -12.33 -2.91 8.72
N LEU A 16 -12.08 -1.64 9.06
CA LEU A 16 -11.91 -1.21 10.45
C LEU A 16 -13.16 -1.49 11.29
N TYR A 17 -14.36 -1.39 10.72
CA TYR A 17 -15.62 -1.75 11.39
C TYR A 17 -15.68 -3.21 11.88
N PHE A 18 -14.92 -4.10 11.24
CA PHE A 18 -14.86 -5.51 11.65
C PHE A 18 -13.72 -5.77 12.65
N ALA A 19 -12.80 -4.82 12.79
CA ALA A 19 -11.58 -4.95 13.57
C ALA A 19 -11.67 -4.23 14.91
N ASP A 20 -12.34 -3.07 14.94
CA ASP A 20 -12.59 -2.22 16.11
C ASP A 20 -14.00 -2.51 16.64
N ILE A 21 -14.03 -3.30 17.71
CA ILE A 21 -15.20 -3.97 18.30
C ILE A 21 -15.60 -3.27 19.61
N TYR A 22 -14.66 -2.65 20.32
CA TYR A 22 -14.86 -2.05 21.64
C TYR A 22 -14.38 -0.61 21.70
N LYS A 23 -15.16 0.21 22.40
CA LYS A 23 -14.75 1.53 22.90
C LYS A 23 -13.69 1.37 24.00
N GLU A 24 -12.99 2.45 24.32
CA GLU A 24 -11.98 2.48 25.40
C GLU A 24 -12.49 1.97 26.77
N ASN A 25 -13.79 2.09 27.06
CA ASN A 25 -14.41 1.62 28.31
C ASN A 25 -14.81 0.12 28.29
N GLY A 26 -14.61 -0.59 27.18
CA GLY A 26 -14.98 -1.99 26.98
C GLY A 26 -16.44 -2.21 26.57
N GLU A 27 -17.21 -1.15 26.30
CA GLU A 27 -18.52 -1.26 25.66
C GLU A 27 -18.35 -1.53 24.16
N PHE A 28 -19.30 -2.23 23.53
CA PHE A 28 -19.23 -2.49 22.09
C PHE A 28 -19.32 -1.17 21.30
N GLU A 29 -18.47 -1.05 20.28
CA GLU A 29 -18.52 0.05 19.32
C GLU A 29 -19.69 -0.15 18.35
N ASP A 30 -20.60 0.83 18.34
CA ASP A 30 -21.78 0.86 17.48
C ASP A 30 -21.59 1.78 16.26
N TRP A 31 -20.49 2.54 16.23
CA TRP A 31 -20.08 3.42 15.13
C TRP A 31 -21.12 4.50 14.79
N ASP A 32 -22.09 4.76 15.68
CA ASP A 32 -23.22 5.70 15.54
C ASP A 32 -23.51 6.33 16.91
N SER A 33 -22.55 7.11 17.40
CA SER A 33 -22.55 7.67 18.76
C SER A 33 -23.69 8.66 19.00
N ASN A 34 -24.26 9.22 17.94
CA ASN A 34 -25.38 10.16 17.98
C ASN A 34 -26.76 9.49 17.70
N GLY A 35 -26.78 8.23 17.26
CA GLY A 35 -27.97 7.42 17.05
C GLY A 35 -28.81 7.83 15.83
N ASN A 36 -28.20 8.46 14.82
CA ASN A 36 -28.91 8.94 13.63
C ASN A 36 -28.95 7.90 12.48
N GLY A 37 -28.27 6.77 12.64
CA GLY A 37 -28.19 5.69 11.64
C GLY A 37 -27.17 5.92 10.51
N ILE A 38 -26.31 6.93 10.63
CA ILE A 38 -25.21 7.23 9.71
C ILE A 38 -23.91 6.86 10.42
N PHE A 39 -23.32 5.74 10.01
CA PHE A 39 -22.15 5.20 10.71
C PHE A 39 -20.83 5.86 10.30
N ALA A 40 -19.96 6.11 11.27
CA ALA A 40 -18.65 6.76 11.12
C ALA A 40 -18.77 8.07 10.32
N GLU A 41 -19.65 8.94 10.79
CA GLU A 41 -20.01 10.18 10.12
C GLU A 41 -18.93 11.26 10.32
N TRP A 42 -18.52 11.85 9.20
CA TRP A 42 -17.74 13.07 9.14
C TRP A 42 -18.39 14.05 8.17
N SER A 43 -19.00 15.11 8.68
CA SER A 43 -19.59 16.19 7.89
C SER A 43 -18.59 17.29 7.54
N SER A 44 -18.78 17.95 6.39
CA SER A 44 -17.94 19.08 5.93
C SER A 44 -18.06 20.30 6.82
N ASP A 45 -19.15 20.38 7.57
CA ASP A 45 -19.49 21.54 8.39
C ASP A 45 -18.79 21.49 9.76
N SER A 46 -18.12 20.37 10.07
CA SER A 46 -17.39 20.15 11.31
C SER A 46 -15.88 19.91 11.04
N ASN A 47 -15.03 20.45 11.91
CA ASN A 47 -13.58 20.17 11.90
C ASN A 47 -13.24 18.90 12.70
N SER A 48 -14.24 18.06 12.99
CA SER A 48 -14.14 16.90 13.87
C SER A 48 -15.17 15.86 13.43
N PRO A 49 -14.95 14.56 13.67
CA PRO A 49 -15.96 13.57 13.34
C PRO A 49 -17.26 13.84 14.12
N ASP A 50 -18.40 13.62 13.48
CA ASP A 50 -19.71 13.70 14.15
C ASP A 50 -19.91 12.49 15.07
N ASP A 51 -19.30 11.36 14.72
CA ASP A 51 -19.21 10.18 15.57
C ASP A 51 -17.95 10.14 16.45
N VAL A 52 -18.13 9.80 17.72
CA VAL A 52 -17.01 9.57 18.65
C VAL A 52 -16.57 8.11 18.55
N MET A 53 -15.37 7.88 18.01
CA MET A 53 -14.75 6.57 17.82
C MET A 53 -13.28 6.64 18.26
N ASP A 54 -12.72 5.57 18.84
CA ASP A 54 -11.30 5.54 19.19
C ASP A 54 -10.39 5.09 18.02
N LEU A 55 -10.98 4.45 16.99
CA LEU A 55 -10.34 3.98 15.76
C LEU A 55 -9.19 3.00 16.03
N LYS A 56 -9.32 2.21 17.09
CA LYS A 56 -8.30 1.27 17.55
C LYS A 56 -8.76 -0.17 17.31
N PRO A 57 -8.20 -0.86 16.30
CA PRO A 57 -8.50 -2.27 16.09
C PRO A 57 -8.23 -3.13 17.33
N ASP A 58 -9.21 -3.93 17.73
CA ASP A 58 -9.11 -4.97 18.77
C ASP A 58 -8.53 -6.27 18.23
N VAL A 59 -8.76 -6.53 16.93
CA VAL A 59 -8.30 -7.74 16.25
C VAL A 59 -7.63 -7.40 14.93
N SER A 60 -6.63 -8.20 14.55
CA SER A 60 -6.01 -8.10 13.23
C SER A 60 -6.94 -8.73 12.19
N VAL A 61 -7.38 -7.92 11.22
CA VAL A 61 -8.22 -8.37 10.09
C VAL A 61 -7.41 -8.35 8.80
N GLY A 62 -7.54 -9.41 8.01
CA GLY A 62 -7.02 -9.50 6.65
C GLY A 62 -8.10 -9.96 5.68
N ARG A 63 -8.05 -9.46 4.44
CA ARG A 63 -9.02 -9.78 3.37
C ARG A 63 -8.32 -10.50 2.23
N LEU A 64 -8.87 -11.63 1.80
CA LEU A 64 -8.52 -12.29 0.53
C LEU A 64 -9.57 -11.90 -0.53
N PRO A 65 -9.31 -10.92 -1.42
CA PRO A 65 -10.33 -10.36 -2.30
C PRO A 65 -10.58 -11.23 -3.54
N CYS A 66 -11.15 -12.42 -3.32
CA CYS A 66 -11.42 -13.40 -4.37
C CYS A 66 -12.85 -13.30 -4.90
N ARG A 67 -13.02 -13.34 -6.22
CA ARG A 67 -14.31 -13.32 -6.92
C ARG A 67 -14.81 -14.71 -7.30
N ASN A 68 -13.93 -15.70 -7.31
CA ASN A 68 -14.24 -17.08 -7.67
C ASN A 68 -13.31 -18.07 -6.95
N LYS A 69 -13.66 -19.36 -7.02
CA LYS A 69 -12.90 -20.44 -6.36
C LYS A 69 -11.46 -20.56 -6.86
N GLY A 70 -11.19 -20.27 -8.13
CA GLY A 70 -9.84 -20.31 -8.68
C GLY A 70 -8.93 -19.25 -8.07
N GLU A 71 -9.43 -18.02 -7.88
CA GLU A 71 -8.69 -16.96 -7.18
C GLU A 71 -8.44 -17.32 -5.71
N VAL A 72 -9.41 -17.96 -5.03
CA VAL A 72 -9.21 -18.48 -3.66
C VAL A 72 -8.08 -19.50 -3.62
N ILE A 73 -8.12 -20.50 -4.50
CA ILE A 73 -7.09 -21.55 -4.57
C ILE A 73 -5.73 -20.91 -4.80
N ALA A 74 -5.60 -20.03 -5.80
CA ALA A 74 -4.33 -19.40 -6.15
C ALA A 74 -3.73 -18.56 -5.01
N ILE A 75 -4.54 -17.83 -4.24
CA ILE A 75 -4.04 -17.04 -3.11
C ILE A 75 -3.67 -17.94 -1.92
N VAL A 76 -4.51 -18.92 -1.59
CA VAL A 76 -4.25 -19.84 -0.46
C VAL A 76 -3.01 -20.69 -0.72
N GLU A 77 -2.82 -21.20 -1.93
CA GLU A 77 -1.61 -21.95 -2.32
C GLU A 77 -0.36 -21.09 -2.13
N LYS A 78 -0.37 -19.84 -2.63
CA LYS A 78 0.75 -18.90 -2.42
C LYS A 78 1.06 -18.66 -0.94
N ILE A 79 0.04 -18.54 -0.09
CA ILE A 79 0.25 -18.36 1.37
C ILE A 79 0.88 -19.62 1.97
N ILE A 80 0.36 -20.80 1.64
CA ILE A 80 0.89 -22.08 2.15
C ILE A 80 2.34 -22.27 1.70
N ASP A 81 2.65 -22.04 0.42
CA ASP A 81 4.00 -22.14 -0.11
C ASP A 81 4.94 -21.13 0.59
N TYR A 82 4.46 -19.90 0.81
CA TYR A 82 5.22 -18.87 1.50
C TYR A 82 5.59 -19.28 2.93
N GLU A 83 4.61 -19.78 3.70
CA GLU A 83 4.79 -20.17 5.10
C GLU A 83 5.67 -21.41 5.28
N ASN A 84 5.70 -22.32 4.29
CA ASN A 84 6.44 -23.58 4.42
C ASN A 84 7.85 -23.53 3.79
N ASP A 85 8.04 -22.82 2.66
CA ASP A 85 9.20 -23.04 1.79
C ASP A 85 10.14 -21.82 1.62
N VAL A 86 9.72 -20.62 2.06
CA VAL A 86 10.49 -19.37 1.82
C VAL A 86 11.65 -19.18 2.78
N TYR A 87 11.57 -19.74 3.98
CA TYR A 87 12.62 -19.58 4.99
C TYR A 87 13.98 -20.05 4.47
N GLY A 88 14.96 -19.13 4.42
CA GLY A 88 16.32 -19.40 3.98
C GLY A 88 16.52 -19.40 2.46
N GLN A 89 15.50 -19.08 1.66
CA GLN A 89 15.64 -18.91 0.23
C GLN A 89 16.46 -17.66 -0.10
N SER A 90 17.38 -17.76 -1.05
CA SER A 90 18.31 -16.66 -1.36
C SER A 90 17.63 -15.41 -1.89
N TRP A 91 16.50 -15.54 -2.59
CA TRP A 91 15.76 -14.40 -3.13
C TRP A 91 15.04 -13.58 -2.05
N PHE A 92 14.81 -14.17 -0.86
CA PHE A 92 14.07 -13.49 0.20
C PHE A 92 14.82 -12.26 0.72
N ASN A 93 16.16 -12.30 0.76
CA ASN A 93 16.97 -11.16 1.19
C ASN A 93 17.08 -10.06 0.12
N ASN A 94 16.35 -10.13 -1.00
CA ASN A 94 16.26 -9.03 -1.94
C ASN A 94 15.10 -8.09 -1.56
N ILE A 95 15.32 -6.79 -1.69
CA ILE A 95 14.26 -5.77 -1.63
C ILE A 95 14.25 -4.93 -2.91
N LEU A 96 13.07 -4.73 -3.47
CA LEU A 96 12.84 -3.77 -4.55
C LEU A 96 12.30 -2.46 -3.94
N LEU A 97 13.03 -1.37 -4.13
CA LEU A 97 12.68 -0.03 -3.66
C LEU A 97 12.28 0.83 -4.86
N ILE A 98 11.11 1.46 -4.80
CA ILE A 98 10.56 2.25 -5.90
C ILE A 98 10.15 3.62 -5.35
N GLY A 99 10.69 4.69 -5.90
CA GLY A 99 10.46 6.03 -5.38
C GLY A 99 10.74 7.14 -6.39
N GLY A 100 10.28 8.33 -6.07
CA GLY A 100 10.56 9.54 -6.83
C GLY A 100 10.15 10.81 -6.08
N ASP A 101 9.95 11.88 -6.84
CA ASP A 101 9.37 13.12 -6.33
C ASP A 101 7.87 12.90 -6.09
N THR A 102 7.48 12.68 -4.84
CA THR A 102 6.07 12.38 -4.55
C THR A 102 5.26 13.67 -4.54
N ASN A 103 5.86 14.79 -4.13
CA ASN A 103 5.18 16.08 -4.05
C ASN A 103 6.05 17.20 -4.64
N PRO A 104 6.14 17.31 -5.98
CA PRO A 104 7.03 18.27 -6.64
C PRO A 104 6.89 19.70 -6.12
N GLY A 105 8.02 20.32 -5.80
CA GLY A 105 8.10 21.69 -5.29
C GLY A 105 7.68 21.88 -3.83
N VAL A 106 7.47 20.80 -3.07
CA VAL A 106 7.29 20.81 -1.62
C VAL A 106 8.58 20.33 -0.94
N GLY A 107 8.92 20.87 0.24
CA GLY A 107 9.96 20.24 1.08
C GLY A 107 11.44 20.56 0.80
N GLU A 108 11.75 21.59 0.00
CA GLU A 108 13.13 22.08 -0.21
C GLU A 108 13.94 22.15 1.10
N PRO A 109 15.16 21.56 1.18
CA PRO A 109 16.03 21.15 0.08
C PRO A 109 15.97 19.65 -0.31
N PHE A 110 14.87 18.94 -0.03
CA PHE A 110 14.81 17.47 -0.11
C PHE A 110 13.83 16.96 -1.18
N PRO A 111 14.09 17.14 -2.49
CA PRO A 111 13.06 17.07 -3.53
C PRO A 111 12.54 15.66 -3.94
N TYR A 112 12.91 14.56 -3.26
CA TYR A 112 12.51 13.19 -3.68
C TYR A 112 11.99 12.34 -2.51
N GLU A 113 10.88 12.74 -1.90
CA GLU A 113 10.39 12.13 -0.64
C GLU A 113 10.26 10.60 -0.74
N GLY A 114 9.78 10.09 -1.88
CA GLY A 114 9.60 8.65 -2.06
C GLY A 114 10.92 7.87 -2.07
N GLU A 115 11.98 8.44 -2.64
CA GLU A 115 13.33 7.84 -2.62
C GLU A 115 13.92 7.87 -1.21
N VAL A 116 13.64 8.94 -0.45
CA VAL A 116 14.09 9.08 0.94
C VAL A 116 13.41 8.07 1.86
N ASP A 117 12.11 7.90 1.73
CA ASP A 117 11.34 6.89 2.46
C ASP A 117 11.90 5.49 2.19
N CYS A 118 12.23 5.18 0.93
CA CYS A 118 12.88 3.93 0.56
C CYS A 118 14.22 3.72 1.29
N GLU A 119 15.10 4.73 1.31
CA GLU A 119 16.38 4.63 2.02
C GLU A 119 16.19 4.54 3.56
N TRP A 120 15.13 5.13 4.11
CA TRP A 120 14.78 4.96 5.52
C TRP A 120 14.32 3.55 5.85
N VAL A 121 13.47 2.95 5.02
CA VAL A 121 13.03 1.55 5.19
C VAL A 121 14.23 0.61 5.15
N LEU A 122 15.16 0.81 4.20
CA LEU A 122 16.33 -0.05 4.05
C LEU A 122 17.21 -0.10 5.31
N ARG A 123 17.25 0.98 6.11
CA ARG A 123 17.99 1.01 7.39
C ARG A 123 17.49 0.03 8.44
N TYR A 124 16.27 -0.49 8.30
CA TYR A 124 15.70 -1.48 9.21
C TYR A 124 15.84 -2.92 8.70
N LEU A 125 16.38 -3.10 7.48
CA LEU A 125 16.48 -4.38 6.80
C LEU A 125 17.95 -4.81 6.64
N ASP A 126 18.63 -4.95 7.78
CA ASP A 126 20.01 -5.43 7.81
C ASP A 126 20.15 -6.78 7.09
N GLY A 127 21.11 -6.85 6.16
CA GLY A 127 21.36 -8.06 5.37
C GLY A 127 20.44 -8.25 4.17
N PHE A 128 19.68 -7.22 3.77
CA PHE A 128 18.98 -7.19 2.50
C PHE A 128 19.81 -6.52 1.40
N ASP A 129 19.73 -7.08 0.19
CA ASP A 129 20.27 -6.52 -1.04
C ASP A 129 19.18 -5.71 -1.75
N ALA A 130 19.43 -4.42 -1.94
CA ALA A 130 18.44 -3.49 -2.49
C ALA A 130 18.63 -3.24 -4.00
N THR A 131 17.58 -3.51 -4.77
CA THR A 131 17.41 -2.99 -6.13
C THR A 131 16.61 -1.70 -6.04
N ARG A 132 17.14 -0.61 -6.60
CA ARG A 132 16.47 0.71 -6.59
C ARG A 132 15.96 1.02 -7.99
N LEU A 133 14.70 1.41 -8.05
CA LEU A 133 14.06 2.00 -9.21
C LEU A 133 13.62 3.42 -8.84
N TYR A 134 14.55 4.34 -9.02
CA TYR A 134 14.42 5.75 -8.71
C TYR A 134 14.32 6.56 -10.01
N ILE A 135 13.45 7.55 -9.99
CA ILE A 135 13.25 8.41 -11.16
C ILE A 135 14.37 9.45 -11.26
N SER A 136 14.94 9.88 -10.12
CA SER A 136 16.00 10.90 -10.08
C SER A 136 17.30 10.46 -10.76
N ASP A 137 17.62 9.17 -10.73
CA ASP A 137 18.82 8.59 -11.34
C ASP A 137 18.56 7.88 -12.68
N GLY A 138 17.29 7.87 -13.12
CA GLY A 138 16.87 7.28 -14.38
C GLY A 138 16.81 5.75 -14.39
N THR A 139 16.86 5.09 -13.22
CA THR A 139 16.64 3.64 -13.12
C THR A 139 15.16 3.26 -13.24
N LEU A 140 14.24 4.22 -13.02
CA LEU A 140 12.82 4.08 -13.28
C LEU A 140 12.39 4.98 -14.45
N THR A 141 12.13 4.37 -15.60
CA THR A 141 11.62 5.04 -16.81
C THR A 141 10.28 4.50 -17.28
N GLY A 142 9.82 3.38 -16.73
CA GLY A 142 8.49 2.85 -16.97
C GLY A 142 8.33 1.36 -16.61
N PRO A 143 7.30 0.70 -17.17
CA PRO A 143 7.01 -0.71 -16.89
C PRO A 143 8.13 -1.67 -17.30
N ASP A 144 8.92 -1.31 -18.30
CA ASP A 144 10.04 -2.12 -18.79
C ASP A 144 11.19 -2.24 -17.76
N ASP A 145 11.25 -1.33 -16.77
CA ASP A 145 12.19 -1.42 -15.64
C ASP A 145 11.56 -2.16 -14.45
N PHE A 146 10.28 -1.85 -14.15
CA PHE A 146 9.56 -2.42 -13.02
C PHE A 146 9.32 -3.93 -13.17
N ILE A 147 8.79 -4.37 -14.32
CA ILE A 147 8.37 -5.77 -14.51
C ILE A 147 9.55 -6.74 -14.34
N PRO A 148 10.72 -6.53 -14.97
CA PRO A 148 11.88 -7.38 -14.75
C PRO A 148 12.39 -7.34 -13.29
N ALA A 149 12.43 -6.16 -12.67
CA ALA A 149 12.89 -6.04 -11.29
C ALA A 149 11.97 -6.78 -10.30
N PHE A 150 10.65 -6.71 -10.50
CA PHE A 150 9.68 -7.47 -9.72
C PHE A 150 9.86 -8.99 -9.93
N ASN A 151 10.11 -9.39 -11.18
CA ASN A 151 10.27 -10.79 -11.59
C ASN A 151 11.57 -11.46 -11.09
N ASN A 152 12.58 -10.68 -10.69
CA ASN A 152 13.86 -11.19 -10.21
C ASN A 152 13.78 -11.93 -8.86
N GLY A 153 12.63 -11.89 -8.17
CA GLY A 153 12.43 -12.50 -6.86
C GLY A 153 12.87 -11.57 -5.74
N ASN A 154 11.89 -11.12 -4.95
CA ASN A 154 12.08 -10.15 -3.88
C ASN A 154 11.36 -10.66 -2.63
N GLY A 155 11.98 -10.58 -1.45
CA GLY A 155 11.26 -10.81 -0.19
C GLY A 155 10.30 -9.67 0.11
N PHE A 156 10.76 -8.45 -0.15
CA PHE A 156 9.98 -7.23 0.02
C PHE A 156 9.99 -6.37 -1.25
N VAL A 157 8.87 -5.70 -1.50
CA VAL A 157 8.78 -4.58 -2.44
C VAL A 157 8.24 -3.40 -1.66
N TYR A 158 8.92 -2.25 -1.70
CA TYR A 158 8.46 -1.03 -1.06
C TYR A 158 8.33 0.07 -2.10
N TYR A 159 7.18 0.72 -2.11
CA TYR A 159 6.90 1.84 -3.00
C TYR A 159 6.35 3.04 -2.22
N ALA A 160 6.95 4.20 -2.46
CA ALA A 160 6.45 5.48 -1.99
C ALA A 160 6.17 6.41 -3.18
N GLY A 161 4.92 6.83 -3.33
CA GLY A 161 4.45 7.69 -4.42
C GLY A 161 2.92 7.71 -4.56
N HIS A 162 2.41 8.09 -5.73
CA HIS A 162 0.97 8.14 -6.00
C HIS A 162 0.36 6.81 -6.44
N GLY A 163 -0.76 6.44 -5.80
CA GLY A 163 -1.57 5.29 -6.16
C GLY A 163 -2.95 5.67 -6.72
N TRP A 164 -3.41 4.89 -7.70
CA TRP A 164 -4.79 4.87 -8.18
C TRP A 164 -5.36 3.45 -8.08
N GLN A 165 -6.65 3.28 -8.34
CA GLN A 165 -7.35 1.99 -8.24
C GLN A 165 -6.76 0.89 -9.15
N TYR A 166 -6.01 1.25 -10.19
CA TYR A 166 -5.51 0.32 -11.20
C TYR A 166 -4.06 0.60 -11.66
N ARG A 167 -3.37 1.58 -11.05
CA ARG A 167 -2.01 1.99 -11.47
C ARG A 167 -1.25 2.70 -10.36
N MET A 168 0.07 2.72 -10.48
CA MET A 168 1.01 3.37 -9.55
C MET A 168 2.00 4.23 -10.34
N GLY A 169 2.38 5.38 -9.80
CA GLY A 169 3.27 6.32 -10.49
C GLY A 169 3.81 7.43 -9.60
N THR A 170 4.93 8.02 -10.00
CA THR A 170 5.59 9.12 -9.27
C THR A 170 6.02 10.21 -10.23
N TYR A 171 6.33 11.40 -9.74
CA TYR A 171 6.78 12.50 -10.60
C TYR A 171 8.29 12.47 -10.81
N ALA A 172 8.70 12.97 -11.97
CA ALA A 172 10.09 13.30 -12.23
C ALA A 172 10.55 14.48 -11.36
N PRO A 173 11.86 14.60 -11.08
CA PRO A 173 12.42 15.69 -10.27
C PRO A 173 11.98 17.08 -10.72
N ASP A 174 11.38 17.85 -9.80
CA ASP A 174 10.98 19.25 -10.02
C ASP A 174 10.07 19.45 -11.26
N ASP A 175 9.35 18.40 -11.68
CA ASP A 175 8.46 18.41 -12.83
C ASP A 175 7.02 18.05 -12.43
N ASN A 176 6.06 18.44 -13.28
CA ASN A 176 4.68 17.99 -13.19
C ASN A 176 4.41 16.75 -14.08
N GLU A 177 5.45 16.17 -14.67
CA GLU A 177 5.33 14.95 -15.47
C GLU A 177 5.25 13.71 -14.57
N LEU A 178 4.10 13.04 -14.63
CA LEU A 178 3.81 11.84 -13.87
C LEU A 178 4.19 10.59 -14.69
N LEU A 179 5.07 9.76 -14.15
CA LEU A 179 5.46 8.48 -14.73
C LEU A 179 4.68 7.33 -14.11
N PHE A 180 3.94 6.60 -14.94
CA PHE A 180 3.29 5.34 -14.52
C PHE A 180 4.17 4.15 -14.86
N PHE A 181 4.61 3.42 -13.83
CA PHE A 181 5.43 2.21 -14.00
C PHE A 181 4.62 0.91 -13.84
N MET A 182 3.45 0.97 -13.20
CA MET A 182 2.60 -0.20 -13.00
C MET A 182 1.14 0.10 -13.35
N HIS A 183 0.52 -0.85 -14.04
CA HIS A 183 -0.90 -0.88 -14.38
C HIS A 183 -1.42 -2.32 -14.22
N ASN A 184 -2.68 -2.52 -13.84
CA ASN A 184 -3.23 -3.87 -13.63
C ASN A 184 -3.16 -4.77 -14.88
N ASP A 185 -3.22 -4.18 -16.07
CA ASP A 185 -2.99 -4.86 -17.36
C ASP A 185 -1.60 -5.51 -17.48
N TYR A 186 -0.63 -5.12 -16.64
CA TYR A 186 0.71 -5.70 -16.62
C TYR A 186 0.84 -6.89 -15.66
N VAL A 187 -0.15 -7.15 -14.79
CA VAL A 187 -0.13 -8.29 -13.86
C VAL A 187 0.12 -9.64 -14.57
N PRO A 188 -0.45 -9.92 -15.77
CA PRO A 188 -0.15 -11.17 -16.50
C PRO A 188 1.30 -11.31 -16.97
N GLN A 189 2.10 -10.23 -16.94
CA GLN A 189 3.53 -10.24 -17.30
C GLN A 189 4.43 -10.54 -16.08
N LEU A 190 3.86 -10.56 -14.87
CA LEU A 190 4.58 -10.96 -13.67
C LEU A 190 4.76 -12.47 -13.66
N ASN A 191 6.01 -12.93 -13.55
CA ASN A 191 6.43 -14.33 -13.64
C ASN A 191 7.48 -14.70 -12.58
N ASN A 192 7.42 -14.05 -11.41
CA ASN A 192 8.22 -14.34 -10.21
C ASN A 192 7.84 -15.68 -9.55
N GLU A 193 7.67 -16.76 -10.32
CA GLU A 193 7.20 -18.09 -9.92
C GLU A 193 7.55 -18.48 -8.47
N ASN A 194 6.56 -18.55 -7.58
CA ASN A 194 6.66 -18.88 -6.14
C ASN A 194 7.60 -17.99 -5.30
N MET A 195 8.14 -16.91 -5.87
CA MET A 195 8.92 -15.86 -5.20
C MET A 195 8.01 -14.67 -4.89
N CYS A 196 6.94 -14.90 -4.14
CA CYS A 196 5.91 -13.89 -3.86
C CYS A 196 6.40 -12.90 -2.80
N PRO A 197 6.66 -11.62 -3.14
CA PRO A 197 7.04 -10.61 -2.16
C PRO A 197 5.87 -10.22 -1.26
N VAL A 198 6.20 -9.69 -0.09
CA VAL A 198 5.29 -8.77 0.63
C VAL A 198 5.53 -7.37 0.08
N MET A 199 4.49 -6.75 -0.49
CA MET A 199 4.56 -5.42 -1.09
C MET A 199 3.83 -4.41 -0.21
N VAL A 200 4.47 -3.27 0.04
CA VAL A 200 3.92 -2.12 0.79
C VAL A 200 4.05 -0.86 -0.04
#